data_AF-A0A542EGV3-F1
#
_entry.id   AF-A0A542EGV3-F1
#
_cell.length_a   1.000
_cell.length_b   1.000
_cell.length_c   1.000
_cell.angle_alpha   90.00
_cell.angle_beta   90.00
_cell.angle_gamma   90.00
#
_symmetry.space_group_name_H-M   'P 1'
#
loop_
_entity.id
_entity.type
_entity.pdbx_description
1 polymer ?
#
loop_
_entity_poly.entity_id
_entity_poly.type
_entity_poly.pdbx_seq_one_letter_code
_entity_poly.pdbx_strand_id
1 'polypeptide(L)'
;MNLNEYAEKIHANAADKGFWDSDRNMGEMLMLAVSELAEALEEHRAGRPAVWYASTEAGDDRSVDEVTVMADGRALYGDEQWHETMKPEGVAVEIADCLIRCLDMLNSLDVDIDSVVRQKMAYNASREQLHGKSY
;
A
#
# COMPACT_ATOMS: atom_id res chain seq x y z
N MET A 1 -13.84 10.57 -2.35
CA MET A 1 -12.45 10.19 -2.02
C MET A 1 -11.55 10.50 -3.20
N ASN A 2 -10.97 11.69 -3.17
CA ASN A 2 -9.80 12.12 -3.93
C ASN A 2 -8.51 11.76 -3.15
N LEU A 3 -7.33 12.15 -3.66
CA LEU A 3 -6.06 11.80 -3.01
C LEU A 3 -5.88 12.48 -1.67
N ASN A 4 -6.33 13.73 -1.53
CA ASN A 4 -6.30 14.44 -0.26
C ASN A 4 -7.16 13.71 0.82
N GLU A 5 -8.38 13.32 0.48
CA GLU A 5 -9.30 12.58 1.38
C GLU A 5 -8.76 11.20 1.77
N TYR A 6 -8.03 10.52 0.87
CA TYR A 6 -7.34 9.27 1.22
C TYR A 6 -6.16 9.53 2.16
N ALA A 7 -5.33 10.52 1.86
CA ALA A 7 -4.16 10.86 2.64
C ALA A 7 -4.53 11.29 4.07
N GLU A 8 -5.61 12.07 4.23
CA GLU A 8 -6.15 12.44 5.55
C GLU A 8 -6.55 11.22 6.38
N LYS A 9 -7.28 10.27 5.79
CA LYS A 9 -7.69 9.04 6.49
C LYS A 9 -6.50 8.16 6.85
N ILE A 10 -5.54 8.02 5.94
CA ILE A 10 -4.31 7.26 6.17
C ILE A 10 -3.50 7.90 7.32
N HIS A 11 -3.31 9.21 7.27
CA HIS A 11 -2.54 9.95 8.26
C HIS A 11 -3.21 9.91 9.64
N ALA A 12 -4.53 10.07 9.70
CA ALA A 12 -5.30 9.92 10.93
C ALA A 12 -5.14 8.51 11.52
N ASN A 13 -5.26 7.45 10.71
CA ASN A 13 -5.04 6.08 11.16
C ASN A 13 -3.61 5.85 11.67
N ALA A 14 -2.59 6.44 11.02
CA ALA A 14 -1.20 6.34 11.46
C ALA A 14 -0.97 7.09 12.78
N ALA A 15 -1.54 8.29 12.93
CA ALA A 15 -1.47 9.09 14.15
C ALA A 15 -2.16 8.38 15.33
N ASP A 16 -3.34 7.80 15.11
CA ASP A 16 -4.07 7.01 16.13
C ASP A 16 -3.28 5.77 16.61
N LYS A 17 -2.32 5.30 15.79
CA LYS A 17 -1.41 4.20 16.13
C LYS A 17 -0.07 4.67 16.72
N GLY A 18 0.08 5.97 16.98
CA GLY A 18 1.26 6.56 17.60
C GLY A 18 2.45 6.75 16.66
N PHE A 19 2.29 6.56 15.34
CA PHE A 19 3.39 6.77 14.39
C PHE A 19 3.83 8.25 14.30
N TRP A 20 2.97 9.17 14.75
CA TRP A 20 3.19 10.61 14.72
C TRP A 20 3.22 11.26 16.12
N ASP A 21 3.45 10.47 17.18
CA ASP A 21 3.60 10.97 18.55
C ASP A 21 4.86 11.85 18.74
N SER A 22 5.79 11.78 17.80
CA SER A 22 6.98 12.60 17.71
C SER A 22 7.33 12.93 16.25
N ASP A 23 8.17 13.94 16.05
CA ASP A 23 8.70 14.28 14.72
C ASP A 23 9.36 13.04 14.07
N ARG A 24 8.98 12.78 12.81
CA ARG A 24 9.53 11.66 12.04
C ARG A 24 10.67 12.12 11.14
N ASN A 25 11.68 11.28 11.01
CA ASN A 25 12.77 11.54 10.07
C ASN A 25 12.34 11.22 8.63
N MET A 26 12.52 12.18 7.72
CA MET A 26 12.19 11.99 6.29
C MET A 26 12.90 10.79 5.66
N GLY A 27 14.17 10.54 6.01
CA GLY A 27 14.92 9.40 5.52
C GLY A 27 14.33 8.06 5.96
N GLU A 28 13.91 7.95 7.22
CA GLU A 28 13.23 6.75 7.73
C GLU A 28 11.91 6.50 7.00
N MET A 29 11.09 7.55 6.81
CA MET A 29 9.82 7.42 6.11
C MET A 29 9.99 6.98 4.65
N LEU A 30 10.99 7.54 3.96
CA LEU A 30 11.36 7.11 2.60
C LEU A 30 11.81 5.64 2.56
N MET A 31 12.57 5.19 3.56
CA MET A 31 13.03 3.80 3.63
C MET A 31 11.92 2.80 3.95
N LEU A 32 10.91 3.20 4.71
CA LEU A 32 9.70 2.39 4.88
C LEU A 32 8.96 2.18 3.56
N ALA A 33 8.82 3.23 2.71
CA ALA A 33 8.20 3.05 1.40
C ALA A 33 9.04 2.13 0.48
N VAL A 34 10.38 2.21 0.57
CA VAL A 34 11.27 1.33 -0.20
C VAL A 34 11.21 -0.11 0.28
N SER A 35 11.01 -0.37 1.58
CA SER A 35 10.85 -1.75 2.05
C SER A 35 9.60 -2.40 1.47
N GLU A 36 8.48 -1.68 1.36
CA GLU A 36 7.27 -2.24 0.71
C GLU A 36 7.55 -2.63 -0.77
N LEU A 37 8.36 -1.83 -1.48
CA LEU A 37 8.79 -2.19 -2.85
C LEU A 37 9.73 -3.41 -2.89
N ALA A 38 10.52 -3.63 -1.85
CA ALA A 38 11.33 -4.84 -1.72
C ALA A 38 10.45 -6.06 -1.45
N GLU A 39 9.41 -5.94 -0.63
CA GLU A 39 8.41 -6.99 -0.39
C GLU A 39 7.65 -7.33 -1.69
N ALA A 40 7.25 -6.32 -2.47
CA ALA A 40 6.66 -6.51 -3.79
C ALA A 40 7.58 -7.32 -4.74
N LEU A 41 8.90 -7.07 -4.69
CA LEU A 41 9.87 -7.83 -5.46
C LEU A 41 9.97 -9.28 -5.00
N GLU A 42 9.93 -9.54 -3.70
CA GLU A 42 9.94 -10.91 -3.16
C GLU A 42 8.67 -11.68 -3.55
N GLU A 43 7.49 -11.04 -3.49
CA GLU A 43 6.22 -11.61 -3.98
C GLU A 43 6.30 -12.00 -5.46
N HIS A 44 6.83 -11.10 -6.30
CA HIS A 44 7.05 -11.37 -7.72
C HIS A 44 8.05 -12.51 -7.95
N ARG A 45 9.16 -12.55 -7.20
CA ARG A 45 10.17 -13.62 -7.30
C ARG A 45 9.63 -14.98 -6.88
N ALA A 46 8.72 -15.00 -5.91
CA ALA A 46 8.03 -16.21 -5.47
C ALA A 46 6.98 -16.70 -6.49
N GLY A 47 6.66 -15.89 -7.51
CA GLY A 47 5.66 -16.24 -8.52
C GLY A 47 4.23 -16.28 -7.97
N ARG A 48 3.97 -15.55 -6.88
CA ARG A 48 2.66 -15.51 -6.22
C ARG A 48 1.66 -14.69 -7.03
N PRO A 49 0.34 -14.91 -6.83
CA PRO A 49 -0.69 -14.06 -7.41
C PRO A 49 -0.51 -12.59 -7.02
N ALA A 50 -1.01 -11.69 -7.87
CA ALA A 50 -0.85 -10.26 -7.60
C ALA A 50 -1.58 -9.78 -6.34
N VAL A 51 -2.66 -10.47 -5.99
CA VAL A 51 -3.40 -10.36 -4.73
C VAL A 51 -3.73 -11.78 -4.28
N TRP A 52 -3.37 -12.12 -3.06
CA TRP A 52 -3.76 -13.35 -2.37
C TRP A 52 -3.95 -13.05 -0.88
N TYR A 53 -4.30 -14.07 -0.09
CA TYR A 53 -4.62 -13.89 1.32
C TYR A 53 -3.90 -14.92 2.17
N ALA A 54 -3.20 -14.47 3.22
CA ALA A 54 -2.48 -15.29 4.18
C ALA A 54 -3.24 -15.37 5.53
N SER A 55 -3.23 -16.55 6.18
CA SER A 55 -3.83 -16.70 7.51
C SER A 55 -3.00 -15.99 8.56
N THR A 56 -3.64 -15.16 9.39
CA THR A 56 -2.97 -14.45 10.49
C THR A 56 -2.74 -15.33 11.73
N GLU A 57 -3.40 -16.50 11.83
CA GLU A 57 -3.32 -17.39 13.01
C GLU A 57 -2.36 -18.57 12.81
N ALA A 58 -2.23 -19.09 11.58
CA ALA A 58 -1.49 -20.31 11.34
C ALA A 58 0.02 -20.12 11.05
N GLY A 59 0.47 -18.88 10.84
CA GLY A 59 1.83 -18.61 10.31
C GLY A 59 2.11 -19.36 9.00
N ASP A 60 1.03 -19.73 8.30
CA ASP A 60 1.05 -20.65 7.18
C ASP A 60 0.70 -19.89 5.92
N ASP A 61 1.52 -20.10 4.91
CA ASP A 61 1.57 -19.42 3.63
C ASP A 61 0.46 -19.91 2.67
N ARG A 62 -0.63 -20.40 3.26
CA ARG A 62 -1.74 -21.03 2.55
C ARG A 62 -2.50 -19.95 1.80
N SER A 63 -2.34 -19.94 0.49
CA SER A 63 -3.27 -19.27 -0.41
C SER A 63 -4.63 -19.97 -0.34
N VAL A 64 -5.68 -19.19 -0.16
CA VAL A 64 -7.06 -19.67 -0.20
C VAL A 64 -7.78 -19.13 -1.44
N ASP A 65 -8.57 -20.00 -2.08
CA ASP A 65 -9.21 -19.68 -3.37
C ASP A 65 -10.49 -18.84 -3.23
N GLU A 66 -11.13 -18.83 -2.05
CA GLU A 66 -12.43 -18.15 -1.86
C GLU A 66 -12.52 -17.47 -0.49
N VAL A 67 -12.35 -16.14 -0.46
CA VAL A 67 -12.47 -15.35 0.77
C VAL A 67 -13.65 -14.40 0.73
N THR A 68 -14.25 -14.16 1.89
CA THR A 68 -15.20 -13.06 2.08
C THR A 68 -14.45 -11.85 2.63
N VAL A 69 -14.41 -10.76 1.87
CA VAL A 69 -13.83 -9.49 2.32
C VAL A 69 -14.90 -8.69 3.07
N MET A 70 -14.60 -8.34 4.31
CA MET A 70 -15.45 -7.57 5.20
C MET A 70 -15.31 -6.07 4.92
N ALA A 71 -16.28 -5.28 5.38
CA ALA A 71 -16.28 -3.82 5.17
C ALA A 71 -15.10 -3.08 5.82
N ASP A 72 -14.48 -3.67 6.84
CA ASP A 72 -13.29 -3.13 7.52
C ASP A 72 -11.96 -3.57 6.89
N GLY A 73 -12.02 -4.28 5.75
CA GLY A 73 -10.85 -4.75 5.00
C GLY A 73 -10.27 -6.09 5.48
N ARG A 74 -10.80 -6.69 6.55
CA ARG A 74 -10.43 -8.06 6.93
C ARG A 74 -11.04 -9.06 5.96
N ALA A 75 -10.33 -10.14 5.67
CA ALA A 75 -10.88 -11.26 4.93
C ALA A 75 -11.07 -12.48 5.84
N LEU A 76 -12.10 -13.28 5.57
CA LEU A 76 -12.40 -14.54 6.27
C LEU A 76 -12.51 -15.68 5.25
N TYR A 77 -12.15 -16.90 5.65
CA TYR A 77 -12.24 -18.12 4.82
C TYR A 77 -13.01 -19.23 5.55
N GLY A 78 -13.85 -19.99 4.83
CA GLY A 78 -14.49 -21.22 5.31
C GLY A 78 -16.01 -21.14 5.55
N ASP A 79 -16.61 -22.32 5.72
CA ASP A 79 -18.05 -22.51 5.84
C ASP A 79 -18.50 -22.48 7.31
N GLU A 80 -19.08 -21.36 7.72
CA GLU A 80 -19.90 -21.10 8.93
C GLU A 80 -19.36 -21.47 10.34
N GLN A 81 -18.19 -22.10 10.49
CA GLN A 81 -17.65 -22.46 11.81
C GLN A 81 -16.19 -22.08 12.09
N TRP A 82 -15.41 -21.76 11.06
CA TRP A 82 -14.03 -21.29 11.20
C TRP A 82 -13.90 -19.96 10.46
N HIS A 83 -13.70 -18.87 11.20
CA HIS A 83 -13.44 -17.55 10.64
C HIS A 83 -12.03 -17.14 11.05
N GLU A 84 -11.03 -17.63 10.33
CA GLU A 84 -9.67 -17.10 10.48
C GLU A 84 -9.60 -15.73 9.81
N THR A 85 -9.00 -14.74 10.49
CA THR A 85 -8.70 -13.46 9.87
C THR A 85 -7.56 -13.63 8.90
N MET A 86 -7.74 -13.13 7.69
CA MET A 86 -6.77 -13.20 6.61
C MET A 86 -6.20 -11.82 6.31
N LYS A 87 -4.88 -11.75 6.08
CA LYS A 87 -4.17 -10.56 5.61
C LYS A 87 -4.06 -10.59 4.08
N PRO A 88 -4.41 -9.52 3.35
CA PRO A 88 -4.09 -9.43 1.92
C PRO A 88 -2.58 -9.32 1.73
N GLU A 89 -2.05 -10.04 0.74
CA GLU A 89 -0.64 -10.09 0.35
C GLU A 89 -0.52 -10.09 -1.18
N GLY A 90 0.67 -9.89 -1.72
CA GLY A 90 0.93 -9.96 -3.17
C GLY A 90 1.52 -8.67 -3.73
N VAL A 91 2.14 -8.76 -4.91
CA VAL A 91 2.86 -7.63 -5.53
C VAL A 91 1.99 -6.36 -5.65
N ALA A 92 0.69 -6.49 -5.93
CA ALA A 92 -0.20 -5.34 -6.03
C ALA A 92 -0.57 -4.76 -4.65
N VAL A 93 -0.65 -5.61 -3.62
CA VAL A 93 -0.90 -5.19 -2.23
C VAL A 93 0.32 -4.43 -1.70
N GLU A 94 1.53 -4.95 -1.91
CA GLU A 94 2.76 -4.28 -1.47
C GLU A 94 3.02 -2.93 -2.18
N ILE A 95 2.66 -2.84 -3.47
CA ILE A 95 2.68 -1.55 -4.17
C ILE A 95 1.62 -0.59 -3.60
N ALA A 96 0.45 -1.09 -3.18
CA ALA A 96 -0.56 -0.28 -2.52
C ALA A 96 -0.08 0.20 -1.15
N ASP A 97 0.64 -0.63 -0.38
CA ASP A 97 1.26 -0.24 0.88
C ASP A 97 2.33 0.84 0.65
N CYS A 98 3.16 0.73 -0.39
CA CYS A 98 4.08 1.81 -0.79
C CYS A 98 3.33 3.12 -1.11
N LEU A 99 2.20 3.05 -1.80
CA LEU A 99 1.37 4.23 -2.09
C LEU A 99 0.79 4.83 -0.81
N ILE A 100 0.32 4.00 0.13
CA ILE A 100 -0.18 4.44 1.43
C ILE A 100 0.91 5.17 2.21
N ARG A 101 2.15 4.65 2.25
CA ARG A 101 3.31 5.35 2.84
C ARG A 101 3.57 6.69 2.18
N CYS A 102 3.49 6.76 0.85
CA CYS A 102 3.66 8.01 0.12
C CYS A 102 2.57 9.03 0.47
N LEU A 103 1.31 8.61 0.59
CA LEU A 103 0.20 9.50 0.92
C LEU A 103 0.28 10.00 2.37
N ASP A 104 0.68 9.17 3.34
CA ASP A 104 0.96 9.60 4.71
C ASP A 104 2.05 10.68 4.75
N MET A 105 3.17 10.45 4.05
CA MET A 105 4.24 11.44 3.93
C MET A 105 3.77 12.73 3.27
N LEU A 106 3.02 12.65 2.17
CA LEU A 106 2.51 13.82 1.48
C LEU A 106 1.54 14.63 2.35
N ASN A 107 0.70 13.96 3.15
CA ASN A 107 -0.16 14.63 4.13
C ASN A 107 0.69 15.41 5.16
N SER A 108 1.75 14.78 5.68
CA SER A 108 2.65 15.42 6.65
C SER A 108 3.42 16.63 6.11
N LEU A 109 3.52 16.78 4.78
CA LEU A 109 4.13 17.93 4.13
C LEU A 109 3.17 19.11 3.94
N ASP A 110 1.90 18.95 4.33
CA ASP A 110 0.84 19.98 4.24
C ASP A 110 0.70 20.56 2.82
N VAL A 111 0.62 19.68 1.82
CA VAL A 111 0.46 20.04 0.40
C VAL A 111 -0.87 19.58 -0.17
N ASP A 112 -1.41 20.30 -1.16
CA ASP A 112 -2.53 19.82 -1.98
C ASP A 112 -2.05 18.72 -2.94
N ILE A 113 -2.27 17.48 -2.54
CA ILE A 113 -1.78 16.27 -3.22
C ILE A 113 -2.40 16.15 -4.61
N ASP A 114 -3.71 16.37 -4.74
CA ASP A 114 -4.40 16.33 -6.02
C ASP A 114 -3.84 17.37 -7.00
N SER A 115 -3.49 18.57 -6.51
CA SER A 115 -2.85 19.61 -7.33
C SER A 115 -1.44 19.22 -7.74
N VAL A 116 -0.61 18.73 -6.82
CA VAL A 116 0.77 18.29 -7.10
C VAL A 116 0.78 17.17 -8.14
N VAL A 117 -0.06 16.14 -7.96
CA VAL A 117 -0.16 15.02 -8.89
C VAL A 117 -0.63 15.49 -10.26
N ARG A 118 -1.69 16.31 -10.33
CA ARG A 118 -2.22 16.84 -11.60
C ARG A 118 -1.20 17.66 -12.36
N GLN A 119 -0.48 18.56 -11.69
CA GLN A 119 0.59 19.35 -12.30
C GLN A 119 1.71 18.45 -12.83
N LYS A 120 2.13 17.46 -12.04
CA LYS A 120 3.18 16.53 -12.46
C LYS A 120 2.76 15.65 -13.63
N MET A 121 1.51 15.19 -13.66
CA MET A 121 0.94 14.42 -14.78
C MET A 121 0.89 15.26 -16.06
N ALA A 122 0.42 16.51 -15.98
CA ALA A 122 0.38 17.42 -17.13
C ALA A 122 1.79 17.66 -17.71
N TYR A 123 2.78 17.90 -16.85
CA TYR A 123 4.18 18.03 -17.25
C TYR A 123 4.75 16.72 -17.84
N ASN A 124 4.40 15.56 -17.28
CA ASN A 124 4.86 14.27 -17.81
C ASN A 124 4.28 13.99 -19.21
N ALA A 125 3.02 14.34 -19.44
CA ALA A 125 2.36 14.20 -20.74
C ALA A 125 2.95 15.13 -21.81
N SER A 126 3.55 16.26 -21.42
CA SER A 126 4.23 17.17 -22.36
C SER A 126 5.65 16.74 -22.71
N ARG A 127 6.19 15.67 -22.12
CA ARG A 127 7.55 15.21 -22.44
C ARG A 127 7.56 14.56 -23.83
N GLU A 128 8.68 14.70 -24.53
CA GLU A 128 8.95 13.96 -25.77
C GLU A 128 8.89 12.45 -25.51
N GLN A 129 8.52 11.68 -26.55
CA GLN A 129 8.54 10.23 -26.47
C GLN A 129 9.96 9.74 -26.15
N LEU A 130 10.05 8.74 -25.26
CA LEU A 130 11.31 8.13 -24.85
C LEU A 130 12.07 7.58 -26.08
N HIS A 131 13.17 8.24 -26.44
CA HIS A 131 14.19 7.65 -27.31
C HIS A 131 15.29 7.02 -26.47
N GLY A 132 15.38 5.69 -26.52
CA GLY A 132 16.58 4.94 -26.14
C GLY A 132 16.88 4.80 -24.65
N LYS A 133 16.02 4.09 -23.91
CA LYS A 133 16.46 3.41 -22.68
C LYS A 133 15.94 1.98 -22.64
N SER A 134 16.85 1.04 -22.39
CA SER A 134 16.58 -0.39 -22.22
C SER A 134 16.02 -0.72 -20.83
N TYR A 135 16.07 0.24 -19.92
CA TYR A 135 15.51 0.25 -18.57
C TYR A 135 15.47 1.71 -18.07
#